data_AF-A0A923U421-F1
#
_entry.id   AF-A0A923U421-F1
#
_cell.length_a   1.000
_cell.length_b   1.000
_cell.length_c   1.000
_cell.angle_alpha   90.00
_cell.angle_beta   90.00
_cell.angle_gamma   90.00
#
_symmetry.space_group_name_H-M   'P 1'
#
loop_
_entity.id
_entity.type
_entity.pdbx_description
1 polymer ?
#
loop_
_entity_poly.entity_id
_entity_poly.type
_entity_poly.pdbx_seq_one_letter_code
_entity_poly.pdbx_strand_id
1 'polypeptide(L)'
;MQFQKTFVTVASLLSVSSAFASPAIRGTYLPQDQLPKNVCALYAINLVTTITPIDQNKKPIGPPHSETEAESFYCSATLFRDDAVMTAAHCFQGTIEYVPRLGKTPDGKLVRVDLKMDHVEIRCPGDDGQIETHITTVADGWPHPRFGKKAESAVFDVAVLKTKEKWKTKPMPVLLEDNSVRDLLTANQSCRTFGYGQDNEQKVGILHGLQIKSDIYWSPGTVAFAGVQGVDHGDSGGALVCQDRQGHSYLSGVTSRMHDEDPNTPSYGSYFVATDFNAGWVDFALTHEKLDHESVVLFNFYEVESANEALNQCIQARENEGVSTRDMGEFQTAYNEIAQSMRSLRRDLNNGSKPAGVVRIYLDDPYKAAKGALTQCESMRNFNRRRH
;
A
#
# COMPACT_ATOMS: atom_id res chain seq x y z
N MET A 1 -42.22 -29.24 23.47
CA MET A 1 -41.99 -28.21 22.44
C MET A 1 -40.56 -28.36 21.94
N GLN A 2 -40.38 -28.98 20.78
CA GLN A 2 -39.09 -29.13 20.10
C GLN A 2 -38.79 -27.85 19.32
N PHE A 3 -37.65 -27.22 19.60
CA PHE A 3 -37.12 -26.16 18.75
C PHE A 3 -36.54 -26.81 17.48
N GLN A 4 -37.19 -26.58 16.34
CA GLN A 4 -36.63 -26.90 15.03
C GLN A 4 -35.44 -25.99 14.75
N LYS A 5 -34.27 -26.59 14.51
CA LYS A 5 -33.10 -25.90 13.93
C LYS A 5 -33.39 -25.69 12.45
N THR A 6 -33.74 -24.48 12.07
CA THR A 6 -33.80 -24.07 10.66
C THR A 6 -32.36 -23.86 10.18
N PHE A 7 -31.86 -24.81 9.38
CA PHE A 7 -30.65 -24.60 8.59
C PHE A 7 -30.95 -23.55 7.52
N VAL A 8 -30.30 -22.39 7.63
CA VAL A 8 -30.27 -21.39 6.56
C VAL A 8 -29.24 -21.86 5.55
N THR A 9 -29.69 -22.51 4.48
CA THR A 9 -28.88 -22.70 3.29
C THR A 9 -28.77 -21.34 2.62
N VAL A 10 -27.64 -20.67 2.77
CA VAL A 10 -27.29 -19.52 1.92
C VAL A 10 -27.06 -20.11 0.53
N ALA A 11 -28.10 -20.05 -0.31
CA ALA A 11 -27.96 -20.31 -1.72
C ALA A 11 -27.02 -19.24 -2.28
N SER A 12 -25.79 -19.65 -2.61
CA SER A 12 -24.87 -18.85 -3.40
C SER A 12 -25.61 -18.37 -4.64
N LEU A 13 -25.91 -17.08 -4.67
CA LEU A 13 -26.20 -16.36 -5.90
C LEU A 13 -24.94 -16.48 -6.75
N LEU A 14 -24.90 -17.51 -7.60
CA LEU A 14 -24.02 -17.57 -8.74
C LEU A 14 -24.26 -16.29 -9.52
N SER A 15 -23.38 -15.31 -9.32
CA SER A 15 -23.25 -14.17 -10.21
C SER A 15 -23.10 -14.75 -11.61
N VAL A 16 -24.06 -14.45 -12.47
CA VAL A 16 -23.89 -14.66 -13.91
C VAL A 16 -22.81 -13.68 -14.33
N SER A 17 -21.56 -14.11 -14.26
CA SER A 17 -20.42 -13.40 -14.82
C SER A 17 -20.68 -13.39 -16.32
N SER A 18 -21.18 -12.26 -16.83
CA SER A 18 -21.13 -11.96 -18.24
C SER A 18 -19.70 -12.19 -18.69
N ALA A 19 -19.50 -13.19 -19.55
CA ALA A 19 -18.22 -13.49 -20.18
C ALA A 19 -17.87 -12.34 -21.13
N PHE A 20 -17.34 -11.26 -20.57
CA PHE A 20 -16.59 -10.29 -21.34
C PHE A 20 -15.31 -11.01 -21.76
N ALA A 21 -15.14 -11.21 -23.06
CA ALA A 21 -13.88 -11.66 -23.61
C ALA A 21 -12.85 -10.57 -23.30
N SER A 22 -12.08 -10.75 -22.23
CA SER A 22 -10.97 -9.85 -21.91
C SER A 22 -10.06 -9.78 -23.13
N PRO A 23 -9.72 -8.58 -23.61
CA PRO A 23 -8.83 -8.43 -24.75
C PRO A 23 -7.48 -9.11 -24.47
N ALA A 24 -6.88 -9.64 -25.54
CA ALA A 24 -5.64 -10.39 -25.46
C ALA A 24 -4.50 -9.54 -24.87
N ILE A 25 -4.02 -9.96 -23.71
CA ILE A 25 -2.92 -9.39 -22.93
C ILE A 25 -1.72 -9.01 -23.81
N ARG A 26 -1.36 -7.73 -23.81
CA ARG A 26 -0.20 -7.16 -24.51
C ARG A 26 1.06 -7.23 -23.64
N GLY A 27 1.85 -8.26 -23.88
CA GLY A 27 3.24 -8.35 -23.43
C GLY A 27 3.82 -9.76 -23.64
N THR A 28 5.09 -9.95 -23.31
CA THR A 28 5.75 -11.26 -23.41
C THR A 28 5.85 -11.86 -22.01
N TYR A 29 5.11 -12.94 -21.76
CA TYR A 29 5.25 -13.71 -20.54
C TYR A 29 6.68 -14.21 -20.39
N LEU A 30 7.18 -14.12 -19.18
CA LEU A 30 8.50 -14.60 -18.83
C LEU A 30 8.47 -16.12 -18.70
N PRO A 31 9.53 -16.82 -19.15
CA PRO A 31 9.65 -18.25 -18.92
C PRO A 31 9.83 -18.55 -17.43
N GLN A 32 9.50 -19.77 -17.01
CA GLN A 32 9.47 -20.19 -15.61
C GLN A 32 10.81 -19.96 -14.87
N ASP A 33 11.94 -20.12 -15.55
CA ASP A 33 13.29 -19.93 -15.02
C ASP A 33 13.64 -18.46 -14.77
N GLN A 34 12.83 -17.52 -15.25
CA GLN A 34 12.96 -16.09 -15.02
C GLN A 34 11.98 -15.56 -13.96
N LEU A 35 11.15 -16.43 -13.38
CA LEU A 35 10.22 -16.02 -12.34
C LEU A 35 10.91 -15.91 -10.96
N PRO A 36 10.60 -14.86 -10.18
CA PRO A 36 11.16 -14.66 -8.86
C PRO A 36 10.61 -15.66 -7.85
N LYS A 37 11.49 -16.20 -7.01
CA LYS A 37 11.11 -17.07 -5.88
C LYS A 37 10.55 -16.32 -4.66
N ASN A 38 10.73 -15.00 -4.65
CA ASN A 38 10.36 -14.09 -3.57
C ASN A 38 9.09 -13.29 -3.87
N VAL A 39 8.36 -13.64 -4.93
CA VAL A 39 6.97 -13.19 -5.14
C VAL A 39 6.06 -14.36 -4.81
N CYS A 40 5.07 -14.09 -3.98
CA CYS A 40 4.29 -15.11 -3.30
C CYS A 40 2.80 -14.81 -3.41
N ALA A 41 2.05 -15.89 -3.33
CA ALA A 41 0.62 -15.92 -3.19
C ALA A 41 0.25 -15.73 -1.71
N LEU A 42 -0.57 -14.74 -1.38
CA LEU A 42 -0.99 -14.38 -0.04
C LEU A 42 -2.48 -14.69 0.14
N TYR A 43 -2.78 -15.54 1.11
CA TYR A 43 -4.14 -15.89 1.50
C TYR A 43 -4.38 -15.47 2.95
N ALA A 44 -5.45 -14.71 3.17
CA ALA A 44 -5.99 -14.54 4.51
C ALA A 44 -6.68 -15.85 4.92
N ILE A 45 -6.27 -16.43 6.05
CA ILE A 45 -6.87 -17.65 6.59
C ILE A 45 -7.40 -17.37 8.00
N ASN A 46 -8.57 -17.93 8.32
CA ASN A 46 -9.25 -17.70 9.59
C ASN A 46 -9.51 -16.21 9.87
N LEU A 47 -10.15 -15.53 8.93
CA LEU A 47 -10.61 -14.17 9.15
C LEU A 47 -11.70 -14.21 10.23
N VAL A 48 -11.45 -13.57 11.37
CA VAL A 48 -12.42 -13.48 12.46
C VAL A 48 -13.14 -12.14 12.37
N THR A 49 -14.41 -12.18 12.00
CA THR A 49 -15.30 -11.03 11.96
C THR A 49 -16.06 -10.93 13.27
N THR A 50 -15.78 -9.91 14.07
CA THR A 50 -16.49 -9.64 15.32
C THR A 50 -17.52 -8.53 15.12
N ILE A 51 -18.79 -8.88 15.23
CA ILE A 51 -19.95 -8.00 15.05
C ILE A 51 -20.48 -7.60 16.43
N THR A 52 -20.37 -6.32 16.76
CA THR A 52 -20.90 -5.73 18.00
C THR A 52 -22.14 -4.90 17.68
N PRO A 53 -23.34 -5.26 18.17
CA PRO A 53 -24.52 -4.42 18.05
C PRO A 53 -24.31 -3.07 18.73
N ILE A 54 -24.69 -1.97 18.08
CA ILE A 54 -24.53 -0.61 18.61
C ILE A 54 -25.82 0.21 18.53
N ASP A 55 -25.96 1.21 19.41
CA ASP A 55 -27.02 2.22 19.32
C ASP A 55 -26.68 3.34 18.31
N GLN A 56 -27.59 4.31 18.17
CA GLN A 56 -27.39 5.49 17.31
C GLN A 56 -26.20 6.37 17.73
N ASN A 57 -25.76 6.25 18.99
CA ASN A 57 -24.59 6.95 19.53
C ASN A 57 -23.31 6.10 19.42
N LYS A 58 -23.35 4.99 18.66
CA LYS A 58 -22.24 4.05 18.45
C LYS A 58 -21.79 3.33 19.72
N LYS A 59 -22.65 3.25 20.74
CA LYS A 59 -22.35 2.50 21.97
C LYS A 59 -22.81 1.05 21.85
N PRO A 60 -22.02 0.07 22.32
CA PRO A 60 -22.43 -1.33 22.36
C PRO A 60 -23.75 -1.52 23.13
N ILE A 61 -24.70 -2.24 22.56
CA ILE A 61 -26.00 -2.58 23.18
C ILE A 61 -26.15 -4.07 23.48
N GLY A 62 -25.11 -4.86 23.23
CA GLY A 62 -25.12 -6.30 23.46
C GLY A 62 -23.71 -6.90 23.35
N PRO A 63 -23.57 -8.20 23.66
CA PRO A 63 -22.29 -8.89 23.49
C PRO A 63 -21.90 -8.94 22.00
N PRO A 64 -20.59 -8.89 21.70
CA PRO A 64 -20.12 -9.16 20.35
C PRO A 64 -20.37 -10.63 19.97
N HIS A 65 -20.63 -10.88 18.70
CA HIS A 65 -20.60 -12.21 18.10
C HIS A 65 -19.44 -12.28 17.11
N SER A 66 -18.72 -13.39 17.08
CA SER A 66 -17.61 -13.61 16.16
C SER A 66 -17.97 -14.71 15.17
N GLU A 67 -17.76 -14.43 13.90
CA GLU A 67 -17.89 -15.36 12.78
C GLU A 67 -16.50 -15.58 12.19
N THR A 68 -16.18 -16.82 11.81
CA THR A 68 -14.94 -17.14 11.09
C THR A 68 -15.30 -17.41 9.66
N GLU A 69 -14.81 -16.57 8.75
CA GLU A 69 -14.97 -16.80 7.32
C GLU A 69 -13.85 -17.71 6.83
N ALA A 70 -14.24 -18.78 6.13
CA ALA A 70 -13.32 -19.75 5.55
C ALA A 70 -12.82 -19.33 4.17
N GLU A 71 -13.45 -18.34 3.53
CA GLU A 71 -13.07 -17.91 2.19
C GLU A 71 -11.90 -16.93 2.22
N SER A 72 -10.85 -17.33 1.51
CA SER A 72 -9.58 -16.64 1.39
C SER A 72 -9.69 -15.50 0.38
N PHE A 73 -9.50 -14.27 0.83
CA PHE A 73 -9.10 -13.20 -0.07
C PHE A 73 -7.67 -13.47 -0.57
N TYR A 74 -7.47 -13.32 -1.88
CA TYR A 74 -6.23 -13.65 -2.55
C TYR A 74 -5.54 -12.42 -3.11
N CYS A 75 -4.29 -12.22 -2.69
CA CYS A 75 -3.40 -11.24 -3.29
C CYS A 75 -2.04 -11.86 -3.60
N SER A 76 -1.25 -11.14 -4.38
CA SER A 76 0.18 -11.36 -4.46
C SER A 76 0.90 -10.55 -3.36
N ALA A 77 2.10 -10.97 -2.99
CA ALA A 77 2.95 -10.30 -2.04
C ALA A 77 4.42 -10.54 -2.39
N THR A 78 5.31 -9.68 -1.93
CA THR A 78 6.74 -9.78 -2.18
C THR A 78 7.50 -9.92 -0.87
N LEU A 79 8.27 -11.00 -0.73
CA LEU A 79 9.23 -11.16 0.36
C LEU A 79 10.40 -10.19 0.15
N PHE A 80 10.46 -9.13 0.96
CA PHE A 80 11.47 -8.07 0.84
C PHE A 80 12.40 -8.00 2.07
N ARG A 81 12.05 -8.74 3.14
CA ARG A 81 12.93 -9.11 4.26
C ARG A 81 12.75 -10.59 4.59
N ASP A 82 13.66 -11.15 5.38
CA ASP A 82 13.52 -12.55 5.82
C ASP A 82 12.34 -12.75 6.76
N ASP A 83 11.76 -11.71 7.33
CA ASP A 83 10.64 -11.76 8.26
C ASP A 83 9.41 -10.96 7.81
N ALA A 84 9.42 -10.38 6.59
CA ALA A 84 8.34 -9.52 6.15
C ALA A 84 8.05 -9.59 4.64
N VAL A 85 6.76 -9.51 4.32
CA VAL A 85 6.26 -9.36 2.95
C VAL A 85 5.61 -8.00 2.75
N MET A 86 5.71 -7.47 1.54
CA MET A 86 5.04 -6.25 1.09
C MET A 86 3.93 -6.61 0.12
N THR A 87 2.77 -5.99 0.24
CA THR A 87 1.59 -6.22 -0.62
C THR A 87 0.77 -4.94 -0.72
N ALA A 88 -0.38 -4.96 -1.38
CA ALA A 88 -1.23 -3.78 -1.48
C ALA A 88 -2.08 -3.62 -0.21
N ALA A 89 -2.39 -2.39 0.17
CA ALA A 89 -3.24 -2.12 1.33
C ALA A 89 -4.68 -2.58 1.10
N HIS A 90 -5.17 -2.49 -0.14
CA HIS A 90 -6.50 -2.94 -0.48
C HIS A 90 -6.66 -4.46 -0.34
N CYS A 91 -5.55 -5.22 -0.35
CA CYS A 91 -5.57 -6.64 -0.04
C CYS A 91 -6.05 -6.94 1.39
N PHE A 92 -6.04 -5.91 2.24
CA PHE A 92 -6.49 -5.95 3.62
C PHE A 92 -7.71 -5.07 3.88
N GLN A 93 -8.30 -4.50 2.82
CA GLN A 93 -9.43 -3.59 2.95
C GLN A 93 -10.67 -4.34 3.43
N GLY A 94 -10.96 -4.20 4.72
CA GLY A 94 -12.03 -4.92 5.38
C GLY A 94 -11.59 -6.19 6.08
N THR A 95 -10.29 -6.35 6.34
CA THR A 95 -9.77 -7.45 7.17
C THR A 95 -8.78 -7.00 8.24
N ILE A 96 -8.11 -5.85 8.06
CA ILE A 96 -7.12 -5.28 9.03
C ILE A 96 -7.38 -3.80 9.34
N GLU A 97 -8.55 -3.26 9.00
CA GLU A 97 -8.90 -1.93 9.51
C GLU A 97 -9.08 -2.03 11.03
N TYR A 98 -8.09 -1.55 11.78
CA TYR A 98 -8.22 -1.17 13.21
C TYR A 98 -9.26 -0.06 13.42
N VAL A 99 -9.88 0.42 12.33
CA VAL A 99 -11.04 1.28 12.35
C VAL A 99 -12.26 0.38 12.26
N PRO A 100 -13.01 0.20 13.36
CA PRO A 100 -14.23 -0.58 13.33
C PRO A 100 -15.18 -0.03 12.28
N ARG A 101 -15.66 -0.89 11.37
CA ARG A 101 -16.62 -0.48 10.34
C ARG A 101 -18.00 -0.36 10.95
N LEU A 102 -18.71 0.70 10.59
CA LEU A 102 -20.13 0.81 10.91
C LEU A 102 -20.93 0.16 9.79
N GLY A 103 -21.66 -0.89 10.14
CA GLY A 103 -22.52 -1.62 9.23
C GLY A 103 -23.98 -1.54 9.65
N LYS A 104 -24.84 -2.08 8.79
CA LYS A 104 -26.20 -2.47 9.14
C LYS A 104 -26.38 -3.95 8.87
N THR A 105 -26.99 -4.66 9.80
CA THR A 105 -27.47 -6.04 9.57
C THR A 105 -28.61 -6.04 8.53
N PRO A 106 -29.00 -7.21 7.99
CA PRO A 106 -30.13 -7.30 7.07
C PRO A 106 -31.45 -6.75 7.62
N ASP A 107 -31.67 -6.82 8.94
CA ASP A 107 -32.82 -6.22 9.64
C ASP A 107 -32.64 -4.73 9.99
N GLY A 108 -31.56 -4.09 9.50
CA GLY A 108 -31.33 -2.65 9.60
C GLY A 108 -30.70 -2.16 10.90
N LYS A 109 -30.31 -3.05 11.82
CA LYS A 109 -29.66 -2.67 13.09
C LYS A 109 -28.24 -2.22 12.84
N LEU A 110 -27.82 -1.16 13.54
CA LEU A 110 -26.45 -0.68 13.49
C LEU A 110 -25.53 -1.69 14.19
N VAL A 111 -24.42 -1.98 13.53
CA VAL A 111 -23.37 -2.83 14.07
C VAL A 111 -22.01 -2.17 13.87
N ARG A 112 -21.10 -2.49 14.78
CA ARG A 112 -19.67 -2.28 14.64
C ARG A 112 -19.04 -3.61 14.22
N VAL A 113 -18.33 -3.62 13.11
CA VAL A 113 -17.65 -4.81 12.57
C VAL A 113 -16.15 -4.62 12.78
N ASP A 114 -15.57 -5.46 13.62
CA ASP A 114 -14.14 -5.54 13.92
C ASP A 114 -13.60 -6.79 13.23
N LEU A 115 -12.71 -6.61 12.25
CA LEU A 115 -12.11 -7.74 11.51
C LEU A 115 -10.70 -7.98 12.02
N LYS A 116 -10.38 -9.25 12.28
CA LYS A 116 -9.08 -9.66 12.77
C LYS A 116 -8.54 -10.80 11.90
N MET A 117 -7.41 -10.55 11.27
CA MET A 117 -6.66 -11.56 10.55
C MET A 117 -5.61 -12.16 11.51
N ASP A 118 -5.91 -13.35 12.04
CA ASP A 118 -5.00 -14.02 12.98
C ASP A 118 -3.88 -14.76 12.27
N HIS A 119 -4.16 -15.34 11.10
CA HIS A 119 -3.23 -16.17 10.35
C HIS A 119 -3.21 -15.76 8.88
N VAL A 120 -2.06 -15.95 8.25
CA VAL A 120 -1.92 -15.89 6.80
C VAL A 120 -1.28 -17.17 6.31
N GLU A 121 -1.65 -17.56 5.10
CA GLU A 121 -0.95 -18.56 4.34
C GLU A 121 -0.23 -17.85 3.19
N ILE A 122 1.09 -17.98 3.17
CA ILE A 122 1.96 -17.37 2.15
C ILE A 122 2.57 -18.53 1.36
N ARG A 123 2.34 -18.54 0.06
CA ARG A 123 2.77 -19.59 -0.87
C ARG A 123 3.78 -19.03 -1.86
N CYS A 124 5.05 -19.43 -1.78
CA CYS A 124 6.11 -18.94 -2.66
C CYS A 124 6.70 -20.07 -3.50
N PRO A 125 7.31 -19.80 -4.67
CA PRO A 125 8.07 -20.82 -5.38
C PRO A 125 9.34 -21.19 -4.60
N GLY A 126 9.51 -22.47 -4.33
CA GLY A 126 10.69 -23.08 -3.74
C GLY A 126 11.82 -23.30 -4.75
N ASP A 127 12.95 -23.80 -4.26
CA ASP A 127 14.14 -23.98 -5.08
C ASP A 127 14.02 -25.05 -6.16
N ASP A 128 13.18 -26.05 -5.92
CA ASP A 128 12.85 -27.16 -6.81
C ASP A 128 11.66 -26.86 -7.75
N GLY A 129 11.12 -25.64 -7.70
CA GLY A 129 9.94 -25.21 -8.43
C GLY A 129 8.62 -25.66 -7.81
N GLN A 130 8.62 -26.36 -6.67
CA GLN A 130 7.41 -26.64 -5.89
C GLN A 130 6.98 -25.41 -5.12
N ILE A 131 5.71 -25.32 -4.73
CA ILE A 131 5.23 -24.23 -3.88
C ILE A 131 5.53 -24.54 -2.42
N GLU A 132 6.29 -23.65 -1.77
CA GLU A 132 6.51 -23.63 -0.33
C GLU A 132 5.38 -22.86 0.35
N THR A 133 4.67 -23.55 1.25
CA THR A 133 3.55 -22.97 2.01
C THR A 133 4.00 -22.63 3.43
N HIS A 134 3.80 -21.38 3.83
CA HIS A 134 4.06 -20.88 5.17
C HIS A 134 2.76 -20.38 5.79
N ILE A 135 2.27 -21.13 6.78
CA ILE A 135 1.17 -20.69 7.63
C ILE A 135 1.78 -20.02 8.85
N THR A 136 1.59 -18.71 8.99
CA THR A 136 2.12 -17.96 10.13
C THR A 136 1.02 -17.15 10.79
N THR A 137 1.12 -16.99 12.10
CA THR A 137 0.39 -15.91 12.77
C THR A 137 0.89 -14.58 12.22
N VAL A 138 -0.02 -13.67 11.92
CA VAL A 138 0.33 -12.29 11.64
C VAL A 138 0.95 -11.74 12.93
N ALA A 139 2.27 -11.49 12.93
CA ALA A 139 2.90 -10.84 14.07
C ALA A 139 2.30 -9.43 14.16
N ASP A 140 2.39 -8.73 13.03
CA ASP A 140 1.75 -7.45 12.77
C ASP A 140 1.61 -7.26 11.26
N GLY A 141 0.53 -6.61 10.82
CA GLY A 141 0.27 -6.35 9.40
C GLY A 141 -0.42 -5.02 9.26
N TRP A 142 0.13 -4.14 8.44
CA TRP A 142 -0.29 -2.74 8.41
C TRP A 142 -0.50 -2.29 6.98
N PRO A 143 -1.74 -2.02 6.55
CA PRO A 143 -1.95 -1.10 5.45
C PRO A 143 -1.44 0.28 5.83
N HIS A 144 -0.93 1.03 4.86
CA HIS A 144 -0.54 2.41 5.07
C HIS A 144 -1.72 3.20 5.70
N PRO A 145 -1.52 3.99 6.77
CA PRO A 145 -2.62 4.62 7.52
C PRO A 145 -3.41 5.66 6.71
N ARG A 146 -2.85 6.11 5.59
CA ARG A 146 -3.50 7.03 4.64
C ARG A 146 -4.28 6.33 3.52
N PHE A 147 -4.13 5.01 3.40
CA PHE A 147 -4.95 4.21 2.51
C PHE A 147 -6.45 4.36 2.83
N GLY A 148 -7.31 4.41 1.82
CA GLY A 148 -8.77 4.57 1.98
C GLY A 148 -9.26 6.01 2.05
N LYS A 149 -8.38 7.02 2.11
CA LYS A 149 -8.76 8.42 1.88
C LYS A 149 -8.99 8.61 0.37
N LYS A 150 -10.22 8.91 -0.06
CA LYS A 150 -10.65 8.96 -1.49
C LYS A 150 -9.68 9.64 -2.47
N ALA A 151 -8.97 10.68 -2.06
CA ALA A 151 -8.03 11.41 -2.93
C ALA A 151 -6.63 10.79 -3.01
N GLU A 152 -6.30 9.83 -2.15
CA GLU A 152 -4.93 9.36 -1.91
C GLU A 152 -4.81 7.83 -1.96
N SER A 153 -5.93 7.10 -2.10
CA SER A 153 -5.95 5.63 -2.00
C SER A 153 -4.95 4.95 -2.92
N ALA A 154 -4.72 5.45 -4.14
CA ALA A 154 -3.80 4.83 -5.10
C ALA A 154 -2.30 5.09 -4.81
N VAL A 155 -1.98 6.09 -3.98
CA VAL A 155 -0.60 6.47 -3.63
C VAL A 155 -0.12 5.72 -2.40
N PHE A 156 -1.06 5.38 -1.53
CA PHE A 156 -0.82 4.70 -0.26
C PHE A 156 -1.37 3.28 -0.26
N ASP A 157 -1.59 2.69 -1.43
CA ASP A 157 -2.08 1.31 -1.56
C ASP A 157 -0.96 0.29 -1.32
N VAL A 158 -0.32 0.38 -0.16
CA VAL A 158 0.79 -0.48 0.24
C VAL A 158 0.61 -0.94 1.68
N ALA A 159 0.99 -2.18 1.92
CA ALA A 159 0.94 -2.82 3.21
C ALA A 159 2.21 -3.64 3.46
N VAL A 160 2.59 -3.75 4.72
CA VAL A 160 3.71 -4.57 5.19
C VAL A 160 3.15 -5.55 6.20
N LEU A 161 3.53 -6.82 6.04
CA LEU A 161 3.12 -7.91 6.90
C LEU A 161 4.36 -8.57 7.48
N LYS A 162 4.55 -8.41 8.80
CA LYS A 162 5.59 -9.07 9.57
C LYS A 162 5.11 -10.45 9.99
N THR A 163 5.99 -11.41 9.76
CA THR A 163 5.79 -12.81 10.13
C THR A 163 6.65 -13.13 11.35
N LYS A 164 6.21 -14.09 12.18
CA LYS A 164 6.99 -14.48 13.37
C LYS A 164 8.23 -15.29 13.01
N GLU A 165 8.15 -16.02 11.91
CA GLU A 165 9.19 -16.93 11.44
C GLU A 165 10.02 -16.29 10.34
N LYS A 166 11.32 -16.60 10.32
CA LYS A 166 12.22 -16.15 9.27
C LYS A 166 12.21 -17.12 8.09
N TRP A 167 12.30 -16.57 6.90
CA TRP A 167 12.26 -17.23 5.63
C TRP A 167 13.68 -17.53 5.15
N LYS A 168 13.85 -18.70 4.50
CA LYS A 168 15.12 -19.07 3.88
C LYS A 168 15.31 -18.42 2.51
N THR A 169 14.20 -18.18 1.81
CA THR A 169 14.18 -17.53 0.50
C THR A 169 14.84 -16.17 0.58
N LYS A 170 15.78 -15.91 -0.35
CA LYS A 170 16.48 -14.63 -0.41
C LYS A 170 15.46 -13.50 -0.68
N PRO A 171 15.38 -12.48 0.19
CA PRO A 171 14.44 -11.39 -0.02
C PRO A 171 14.77 -10.56 -1.26
N MET A 172 13.75 -9.92 -1.83
CA MET A 172 13.91 -8.97 -2.92
C MET A 172 14.55 -7.69 -2.39
N PRO A 173 15.64 -7.20 -2.98
CA PRO A 173 16.15 -5.87 -2.68
C PRO A 173 15.06 -4.84 -2.95
N VAL A 174 14.85 -3.92 -2.03
CA VAL A 174 13.94 -2.78 -2.19
C VAL A 174 14.77 -1.49 -2.13
N LEU A 175 14.45 -0.51 -2.97
CA LEU A 175 15.02 0.81 -2.84
C LEU A 175 14.10 1.67 -1.98
N LEU A 176 14.60 2.06 -0.81
CA LEU A 176 13.90 2.89 0.16
C LEU A 176 14.49 4.32 0.21
N GLU A 177 15.41 4.64 -0.68
CA GLU A 177 15.97 5.99 -0.80
C GLU A 177 15.04 6.87 -1.65
N ASP A 178 14.85 8.13 -1.26
CA ASP A 178 13.98 9.07 -1.97
C ASP A 178 14.39 9.20 -3.45
N ASN A 179 13.39 9.22 -4.34
CA ASN A 179 13.52 9.34 -5.80
C ASN A 179 14.28 8.18 -6.50
N SER A 180 14.68 7.14 -5.77
CA SER A 180 15.44 6.03 -6.34
C SER A 180 14.66 5.23 -7.39
N VAL A 181 13.34 5.09 -7.24
CA VAL A 181 12.49 4.41 -8.25
C VAL A 181 12.43 5.26 -9.51
N ARG A 182 12.27 6.58 -9.38
CA ARG A 182 12.29 7.49 -10.53
C ARG A 182 13.62 7.41 -11.28
N ASP A 183 14.74 7.38 -10.56
CA ASP A 183 16.06 7.29 -11.16
C ASP A 183 16.24 5.96 -11.92
N LEU A 184 15.78 4.85 -11.35
CA LEU A 184 15.74 3.55 -12.05
C LEU A 184 14.93 3.61 -13.35
N LEU A 185 13.69 4.10 -13.27
CA LEU A 185 12.78 4.20 -14.40
C LEU A 185 13.35 5.09 -15.53
N THR A 186 14.13 6.10 -15.18
CA THR A 186 14.77 7.01 -16.13
C THR A 186 16.08 6.43 -16.72
N ALA A 187 16.81 5.63 -15.94
CA ALA A 187 18.15 5.18 -16.29
C ALA A 187 18.20 3.93 -17.17
N ASN A 188 17.22 3.02 -17.05
CA ASN A 188 17.14 1.77 -17.81
C ASN A 188 15.74 1.14 -17.68
N GLN A 189 14.88 1.29 -18.70
CA GLN A 189 13.44 0.94 -18.66
C GLN A 189 13.11 -0.57 -18.64
N SER A 190 14.02 -1.43 -18.17
CA SER A 190 13.73 -2.86 -18.03
C SER A 190 12.99 -3.09 -16.72
N CYS A 191 11.66 -2.96 -16.77
CA CYS A 191 10.78 -3.35 -15.67
C CYS A 191 10.00 -4.61 -16.00
N ARG A 192 9.73 -5.41 -14.98
CA ARG A 192 8.91 -6.61 -15.02
C ARG A 192 7.87 -6.52 -13.93
N THR A 193 6.67 -7.02 -14.21
CA THR A 193 5.66 -7.21 -13.17
C THR A 193 5.46 -8.69 -12.92
N PHE A 194 5.17 -9.06 -11.68
CA PHE A 194 4.96 -10.42 -11.24
C PHE A 194 3.77 -10.51 -10.31
N GLY A 195 2.99 -11.58 -10.47
CA GLY A 195 1.84 -11.83 -9.63
C GLY A 195 1.22 -13.17 -9.96
N TYR A 196 0.10 -13.44 -9.31
CA TYR A 196 -0.62 -14.69 -9.42
C TYR A 196 -2.10 -14.49 -9.79
N GLY A 197 -2.44 -13.29 -10.25
CA GLY A 197 -3.74 -12.98 -10.80
C GLY A 197 -4.04 -13.78 -12.05
N GLN A 198 -5.11 -13.38 -12.71
CA GLN A 198 -5.59 -14.03 -13.91
C GLN A 198 -4.56 -13.93 -15.05
N ASP A 199 -4.07 -15.08 -15.53
CA ASP A 199 -3.17 -15.14 -16.68
C ASP A 199 -3.93 -15.12 -18.03
N ASN A 200 -3.18 -15.22 -19.15
CA ASN A 200 -3.74 -15.31 -20.51
C ASN A 200 -4.74 -16.44 -20.73
N GLU A 201 -4.64 -17.51 -19.95
CA GLU A 201 -5.49 -18.69 -20.00
C GLU A 201 -6.62 -18.61 -18.98
N GLN A 202 -6.80 -17.45 -18.33
CA GLN A 202 -7.73 -17.20 -17.25
C GLN A 202 -7.49 -18.06 -16.01
N LYS A 203 -6.27 -18.57 -15.83
CA LYS A 203 -5.87 -19.30 -14.62
C LYS A 203 -5.44 -18.32 -13.54
N VAL A 204 -5.85 -18.60 -12.31
CA VAL A 204 -5.50 -17.82 -11.12
C VAL A 204 -4.68 -18.71 -10.19
N GLY A 205 -3.75 -18.13 -9.42
CA GLY A 205 -2.97 -18.86 -8.42
C GLY A 205 -1.69 -19.48 -8.96
N ILE A 206 -1.29 -19.17 -10.20
CA ILE A 206 0.00 -19.56 -10.78
C ILE A 206 0.84 -18.30 -10.93
N LEU A 207 2.06 -18.33 -10.38
CA LEU A 207 2.99 -17.22 -10.53
C LEU A 207 3.29 -17.04 -12.02
N HIS A 208 3.16 -15.81 -12.48
CA HIS A 208 3.55 -15.42 -13.81
C HIS A 208 4.27 -14.08 -13.76
N GLY A 209 4.90 -13.71 -14.87
CA GLY A 209 5.60 -12.45 -14.97
C GLY A 209 5.57 -11.91 -16.38
N LEU A 210 5.58 -10.60 -16.50
CA LEU A 210 5.50 -9.89 -17.76
C LEU A 210 6.65 -8.90 -17.87
N GLN A 211 7.40 -8.95 -18.97
CA GLN A 211 8.32 -7.87 -19.31
C GLN A 211 7.52 -6.67 -19.82
N ILE A 212 7.66 -5.52 -19.16
CA ILE A 212 6.99 -4.30 -19.54
C ILE A 212 7.78 -3.61 -20.65
N LYS A 213 7.11 -3.33 -21.78
CA LYS A 213 7.66 -2.67 -22.97
C LYS A 213 6.76 -1.52 -23.42
N SER A 214 6.41 -0.64 -22.49
CA SER A 214 5.46 0.45 -22.72
C SER A 214 5.97 1.77 -22.18
N ASP A 215 5.30 2.85 -22.58
CA ASP A 215 5.50 4.15 -21.97
C ASP A 215 5.19 4.09 -20.47
N ILE A 216 6.11 4.67 -19.70
CA ILE A 216 6.04 4.77 -18.26
C ILE A 216 5.57 6.17 -17.91
N TYR A 217 4.47 6.24 -17.18
CA TYR A 217 3.94 7.46 -16.57
C TYR A 217 4.21 7.37 -15.09
N TRP A 218 4.80 8.40 -14.50
CA TRP A 218 5.01 8.43 -13.06
C TRP A 218 4.49 9.73 -12.47
N SER A 219 3.99 9.64 -11.26
CA SER A 219 3.63 10.75 -10.39
C SER A 219 4.17 10.47 -8.99
N PRO A 220 4.21 11.46 -8.08
CA PRO A 220 4.68 11.22 -6.72
C PRO A 220 3.91 10.08 -6.04
N GLY A 221 4.59 8.94 -5.88
CA GLY A 221 4.08 7.73 -5.23
C GLY A 221 3.30 6.76 -6.10
N THR A 222 3.22 6.99 -7.42
CA THR A 222 2.58 6.03 -8.33
C THR A 222 3.37 5.90 -9.63
N VAL A 223 3.55 4.67 -10.08
CA VAL A 223 4.07 4.32 -11.40
C VAL A 223 2.93 3.68 -12.18
N ALA A 224 2.73 4.13 -13.41
CA ALA A 224 1.71 3.62 -14.31
C ALA A 224 2.32 3.29 -15.66
N PHE A 225 1.80 2.24 -16.29
CA PHE A 225 2.28 1.80 -17.59
C PHE A 225 1.10 1.78 -18.57
N ALA A 226 1.23 2.44 -19.72
CA ALA A 226 0.17 2.46 -20.72
C ALA A 226 0.14 1.15 -21.52
N GLY A 227 -1.06 0.64 -21.79
CA GLY A 227 -1.23 -0.52 -22.68
C GLY A 227 -0.61 -1.85 -22.20
N VAL A 228 -0.14 -1.92 -20.95
CA VAL A 228 0.19 -3.19 -20.29
C VAL A 228 -1.12 -3.83 -19.87
N GLN A 229 -1.69 -4.66 -20.73
CA GLN A 229 -2.62 -5.69 -20.28
C GLN A 229 -1.75 -6.84 -19.75
N GLY A 230 -2.09 -7.41 -18.60
CA GLY A 230 -1.35 -8.53 -17.98
C GLY A 230 -1.08 -8.38 -16.49
N VAL A 231 -1.52 -7.28 -15.88
CA VAL A 231 -1.87 -7.24 -14.46
C VAL A 231 -3.39 -7.31 -14.41
N ASP A 232 -3.94 -8.29 -13.71
CA ASP A 232 -5.39 -8.52 -13.60
C ASP A 232 -5.78 -8.82 -12.13
N HIS A 233 -7.05 -9.16 -11.90
CA HIS A 233 -7.57 -9.58 -10.61
C HIS A 233 -6.69 -10.70 -10.00
N GLY A 234 -6.21 -10.46 -8.77
CA GLY A 234 -5.33 -11.37 -8.03
C GLY A 234 -3.83 -11.03 -8.13
N ASP A 235 -3.42 -10.14 -9.06
CA ASP A 235 -2.06 -9.59 -9.08
C ASP A 235 -1.85 -8.45 -8.09
N SER A 236 -2.93 -7.95 -7.51
CA SER A 236 -2.92 -6.99 -6.41
C SER A 236 -1.87 -7.34 -5.36
N GLY A 237 -1.01 -6.39 -5.03
CA GLY A 237 0.12 -6.58 -4.12
C GLY A 237 1.36 -7.24 -4.74
N GLY A 238 1.30 -7.60 -6.02
CA GLY A 238 2.40 -8.14 -6.80
C GLY A 238 3.55 -7.16 -7.00
N ALA A 239 4.67 -7.66 -7.51
CA ALA A 239 5.91 -6.92 -7.60
C ALA A 239 6.05 -6.21 -8.94
N LEU A 240 6.30 -4.90 -8.92
CA LEU A 240 6.99 -4.22 -10.01
C LEU A 240 8.49 -4.22 -9.72
N VAL A 241 9.27 -4.85 -10.59
CA VAL A 241 10.71 -4.99 -10.44
C VAL A 241 11.40 -4.28 -11.59
N CYS A 242 12.22 -3.28 -11.28
CA CYS A 242 13.02 -2.59 -12.29
C CYS A 242 14.51 -2.85 -12.07
N GLN A 243 15.26 -2.79 -13.17
CA GLN A 243 16.70 -3.04 -13.15
C GLN A 243 17.50 -1.74 -13.27
N ASP A 244 18.59 -1.64 -12.53
CA ASP A 244 19.57 -0.57 -12.74
C ASP A 244 20.37 -0.79 -14.04
N ARG A 245 21.32 0.10 -14.31
CA ARG A 245 22.22 0.00 -15.49
C ARG A 245 23.19 -1.18 -15.41
N GLN A 246 23.41 -1.72 -14.22
CA GLN A 246 24.28 -2.87 -13.97
C GLN A 246 23.49 -4.19 -14.03
N GLY A 247 22.16 -4.12 -14.19
CA GLY A 247 21.28 -5.28 -14.28
C GLY A 247 20.77 -5.78 -12.92
N HIS A 248 21.03 -5.06 -11.83
CA HIS A 248 20.50 -5.43 -10.51
C HIS A 248 19.02 -5.11 -10.42
N SER A 249 18.24 -6.08 -9.94
CA SER A 249 16.79 -5.97 -9.81
C SER A 249 16.39 -5.46 -8.43
N TYR A 250 15.46 -4.50 -8.41
CA TYR A 250 14.89 -3.95 -7.18
C TYR A 250 13.36 -3.97 -7.25
N LEU A 251 12.72 -4.26 -6.12
CA LEU A 251 11.30 -4.00 -5.92
C LEU A 251 11.10 -2.48 -5.98
N SER A 252 10.50 -2.03 -7.08
CA SER A 252 10.28 -0.62 -7.37
C SER A 252 8.84 -0.20 -7.09
N GLY A 253 7.89 -1.14 -7.17
CA GLY A 253 6.51 -0.85 -6.82
C GLY A 253 5.68 -2.07 -6.45
N VAL A 254 4.49 -1.78 -5.95
CA VAL A 254 3.49 -2.76 -5.52
C VAL A 254 2.24 -2.60 -6.38
N THR A 255 1.78 -3.68 -7.00
CA THR A 255 0.57 -3.66 -7.85
C THR A 255 -0.64 -3.18 -7.06
N SER A 256 -1.26 -2.08 -7.47
CA SER A 256 -2.43 -1.50 -6.80
C SER A 256 -3.71 -1.81 -7.53
N ARG A 257 -3.83 -1.37 -8.79
CA ARG A 257 -5.06 -1.55 -9.56
C ARG A 257 -4.80 -1.53 -11.06
N MET A 258 -5.69 -2.17 -11.79
CA MET A 258 -5.82 -2.02 -13.24
C MET A 258 -6.82 -0.90 -13.53
N HIS A 259 -6.64 -0.13 -14.61
CA HIS A 259 -7.76 0.65 -15.14
C HIS A 259 -8.58 -0.31 -16.00
N ASP A 260 -9.82 -0.59 -15.60
CA ASP A 260 -10.78 -1.22 -16.49
C ASP A 260 -10.87 -0.37 -17.75
N GLU A 261 -10.90 -1.01 -18.92
CA GLU A 261 -10.97 -0.33 -20.21
C GLU A 261 -12.23 0.53 -20.30
N ASP A 262 -12.13 1.81 -19.95
CA ASP A 262 -13.07 2.81 -20.46
C ASP A 262 -12.63 3.09 -21.91
N PRO A 263 -13.46 2.76 -22.91
CA PRO A 263 -13.11 2.95 -24.31
C PRO A 263 -12.87 4.42 -24.71
N ASN A 264 -13.16 5.39 -23.83
CA ASN A 264 -12.99 6.83 -24.09
C ASN A 264 -11.79 7.47 -23.39
N THR A 265 -11.01 6.73 -22.58
CA THR A 265 -9.79 7.25 -21.95
C THR A 265 -8.55 6.53 -22.47
N PRO A 266 -7.39 7.23 -22.62
CA PRO A 266 -6.13 6.56 -22.91
C PRO A 266 -5.89 5.47 -21.86
N SER A 267 -5.91 4.21 -22.28
CA SER A 267 -5.93 3.04 -21.40
C SER A 267 -4.61 2.94 -20.61
N TYR A 268 -4.58 3.49 -19.41
CA TYR A 268 -3.51 3.22 -18.45
C TYR A 268 -3.67 1.77 -17.99
N GLY A 269 -2.78 0.89 -18.43
CA GLY A 269 -2.95 -0.56 -18.30
C GLY A 269 -2.72 -1.08 -16.89
N SER A 270 -1.82 -0.48 -16.10
CA SER A 270 -1.54 -0.96 -14.74
C SER A 270 -0.98 0.15 -13.85
N TYR A 271 -1.41 0.20 -12.58
CA TYR A 271 -0.91 1.12 -11.56
C TYR A 271 -0.18 0.38 -10.45
N PHE A 272 0.97 0.93 -10.08
CA PHE A 272 1.83 0.45 -9.02
C PHE A 272 2.09 1.58 -8.02
N VAL A 273 2.04 1.27 -6.73
CA VAL A 273 2.53 2.17 -5.68
C VAL A 273 4.04 2.18 -5.70
N ALA A 274 4.66 3.35 -5.75
CA ALA A 274 6.12 3.44 -5.70
C ALA A 274 6.63 3.15 -4.27
N THR A 275 7.62 2.26 -4.17
CA THR A 275 8.18 1.82 -2.88
C THR A 275 9.00 2.91 -2.19
N ASP A 276 9.79 3.67 -2.93
CA ASP A 276 10.59 4.79 -2.42
C ASP A 276 9.72 5.87 -1.79
N PHE A 277 8.60 6.22 -2.41
CA PHE A 277 7.68 7.22 -1.88
C PHE A 277 7.08 6.83 -0.52
N ASN A 278 6.94 5.52 -0.27
CA ASN A 278 6.41 5.00 0.98
C ASN A 278 7.52 4.51 1.94
N ALA A 279 8.79 4.79 1.64
CA ALA A 279 9.93 4.23 2.35
C ALA A 279 9.94 4.55 3.85
N GLY A 280 9.68 5.81 4.21
CA GLY A 280 9.63 6.22 5.62
C GLY A 280 8.55 5.46 6.40
N TRP A 281 7.41 5.19 5.77
CA TRP A 281 6.36 4.37 6.36
C TRP A 281 6.75 2.90 6.46
N VAL A 282 7.36 2.34 5.41
CA VAL A 282 7.83 0.95 5.41
C VAL A 282 8.85 0.73 6.53
N ASP A 283 9.83 1.63 6.66
CA ASP A 283 10.85 1.56 7.72
C ASP A 283 10.23 1.65 9.12
N PHE A 284 9.30 2.59 9.30
CA PHE A 284 8.53 2.72 10.54
C PHE A 284 7.76 1.44 10.89
N ALA A 285 7.04 0.86 9.92
CA ALA A 285 6.27 -0.38 10.10
C ALA A 285 7.17 -1.59 10.44
N LEU A 286 8.41 -1.59 9.96
CA LEU A 286 9.37 -2.67 10.23
C LEU A 286 10.02 -2.56 11.61
N THR A 287 10.33 -1.35 12.05
CA THR A 287 11.08 -1.07 13.28
C THR A 287 10.21 -1.10 14.55
N HIS A 288 8.89 -0.94 14.41
CA HIS A 288 7.97 -0.93 15.55
C HIS A 288 7.34 -2.32 15.79
N GLU A 289 7.19 -2.68 17.07
CA GLU A 289 6.57 -3.94 17.50
C GLU A 289 5.05 -3.93 17.37
N LYS A 290 4.39 -2.76 17.45
CA LYS A 290 2.94 -2.61 17.23
C LYS A 290 2.66 -1.22 16.72
N LEU A 291 1.78 -1.08 15.75
CA LEU A 291 1.18 0.20 15.41
C LEU A 291 -0.14 0.36 16.16
N ASP A 292 -0.08 0.77 17.42
CA ASP A 292 -1.29 1.22 18.09
C ASP A 292 -1.70 2.62 17.60
N HIS A 293 -2.84 3.12 18.08
CA HIS A 293 -3.29 4.45 17.72
C HIS A 293 -2.25 5.53 18.09
N GLU A 294 -1.43 5.31 19.12
CA GLU A 294 -0.35 6.24 19.49
C GLU A 294 0.79 6.20 18.46
N SER A 295 1.09 5.02 17.92
CA SER A 295 2.08 4.80 16.87
C SER A 295 1.69 5.45 15.54
N VAL A 296 0.41 5.45 15.17
CA VAL A 296 -0.07 6.20 13.98
C VAL A 296 0.14 7.70 14.18
N VAL A 297 -0.03 8.22 15.41
CA VAL A 297 0.26 9.62 15.73
C VAL A 297 1.76 9.91 15.61
N LEU A 298 2.61 9.00 16.10
CA LEU A 298 4.06 9.09 15.99
C LEU A 298 4.55 9.03 14.53
N PHE A 299 3.94 8.20 13.68
CA PHE A 299 4.30 8.14 12.26
C PHE A 299 4.01 9.47 11.55
N ASN A 300 2.82 10.02 11.73
CA ASN A 300 2.50 11.31 11.12
C ASN A 300 3.41 12.43 11.68
N PHE A 301 3.86 12.32 12.94
CA PHE A 301 4.88 13.21 13.50
C PHE A 301 6.21 13.05 12.77
N TYR A 302 6.68 11.82 12.54
CA TYR A 302 7.89 11.53 11.79
C TYR A 302 7.85 12.09 10.35
N GLU A 303 6.75 11.87 9.61
CA GLU A 303 6.59 12.44 8.26
C GLU A 303 6.71 13.96 8.26
N VAL A 304 6.12 14.62 9.26
CA VAL A 304 6.18 16.08 9.36
C VAL A 304 7.56 16.57 9.80
N GLU A 305 8.29 15.81 10.62
CA GLU A 305 9.68 16.10 10.98
C GLU A 305 10.61 15.97 9.76
N SER A 306 10.49 14.89 8.97
CA SER A 306 11.23 14.71 7.72
C SER A 306 10.89 15.80 6.69
N ALA A 307 9.61 16.15 6.57
CA ALA A 307 9.17 17.23 5.68
C ALA A 307 9.74 18.59 6.12
N ASN A 308 9.79 18.85 7.42
CA ASN A 308 10.39 20.06 7.99
C ASN A 308 11.90 20.13 7.75
N GLU A 309 12.60 19.00 7.86
CA GLU A 309 14.04 18.91 7.56
C GLU A 309 14.33 19.15 6.06
N ALA A 310 13.58 18.50 5.17
CA ALA A 310 13.73 18.68 3.73
C ALA A 310 13.43 20.13 3.29
N LEU A 311 12.43 20.76 3.92
CA LEU A 311 12.12 22.18 3.72
C LEU A 311 13.26 23.09 4.20
N ASN A 312 13.86 22.80 5.36
CA ASN A 312 15.04 23.51 5.85
C ASN A 312 16.25 23.38 4.91
N GLN A 313 16.52 22.18 4.40
CA GLN A 313 17.60 21.97 3.43
C GLN A 313 17.35 22.75 2.13
N CYS A 314 16.11 22.83 1.68
CA CYS A 314 15.74 23.65 0.51
C CYS A 314 15.98 25.15 0.79
N ILE A 315 15.55 25.67 1.94
CA ILE A 315 15.77 27.07 2.33
C ILE A 315 17.27 27.39 2.35
N GLN A 316 18.08 26.56 3.01
CA GLN A 316 19.54 26.73 3.08
C GLN A 316 20.19 26.70 1.70
N ALA A 317 19.77 25.79 0.82
CA ALA A 317 20.29 25.73 -0.55
C ALA A 317 19.99 27.02 -1.32
N ARG A 318 18.83 27.64 -1.11
CA ARG A 318 18.42 28.88 -1.79
C ARG A 318 19.12 30.12 -1.24
N GLU A 319 19.33 30.19 0.07
CA GLU A 319 20.17 31.22 0.68
C GLU A 319 21.59 31.19 0.12
N ASN A 320 22.16 29.99 -0.07
CA ASN A 320 23.46 29.80 -0.70
C ASN A 320 23.50 30.21 -2.19
N GLU A 321 22.35 30.17 -2.89
CA GLU A 321 22.19 30.68 -4.25
C GLU A 321 21.94 32.22 -4.29
N GLY A 322 21.97 32.89 -3.14
CA GLY A 322 21.74 34.34 -3.03
C GLY A 322 20.26 34.74 -3.17
N VAL A 323 19.34 33.78 -3.07
CA VAL A 323 17.90 34.06 -3.10
C VAL A 323 17.45 34.48 -1.71
N SER A 324 16.86 35.67 -1.63
CA SER A 324 16.33 36.22 -0.39
C SER A 324 15.19 35.36 0.15
N THR A 325 15.19 35.10 1.46
CA THR A 325 14.09 34.46 2.18
C THR A 325 12.76 35.20 2.02
N ARG A 326 12.80 36.51 1.73
CA ARG A 326 11.62 37.32 1.44
C ARG A 326 10.90 36.91 0.14
N ASP A 327 11.64 36.37 -0.82
CA ASP A 327 11.07 35.87 -2.09
C ASP A 327 10.48 34.45 -1.94
N MET A 328 10.64 33.85 -0.76
CA MET A 328 10.14 32.52 -0.40
C MET A 328 8.91 32.58 0.53
N GLY A 329 8.12 33.66 0.47
CA GLY A 329 7.06 33.95 1.45
C GLY A 329 6.06 32.81 1.71
N GLU A 330 5.64 32.08 0.68
CA GLU A 330 4.74 30.92 0.83
C GLU A 330 5.44 29.72 1.50
N PHE A 331 6.73 29.50 1.20
CA PHE A 331 7.54 28.45 1.82
C PHE A 331 7.81 28.71 3.30
N GLN A 332 8.15 29.95 3.66
CA GLN A 332 8.39 30.31 5.05
C GLN A 332 7.11 30.21 5.89
N THR A 333 5.97 30.51 5.29
CA THR A 333 4.66 30.36 5.93
C THR A 333 4.34 28.89 6.18
N ALA A 334 4.48 28.03 5.16
CA ALA A 334 4.33 26.58 5.30
C ALA A 334 5.26 25.99 6.38
N TYR A 335 6.54 26.39 6.38
CA TYR A 335 7.52 25.99 7.39
C TYR A 335 7.08 26.36 8.81
N ASN A 336 6.62 27.60 9.00
CA ASN A 336 6.20 28.09 10.31
C ASN A 336 4.94 27.36 10.82
N GLU A 337 3.99 27.06 9.94
CA GLU A 337 2.77 26.30 10.26
C GLU A 337 3.08 24.84 10.63
N ILE A 338 3.97 24.20 9.87
CA ILE A 338 4.50 22.87 10.18
C ILE A 338 5.17 22.87 11.56
N ALA A 339 6.12 23.78 11.78
CA ALA A 339 6.86 23.86 13.03
C ALA A 339 5.96 24.19 14.24
N GLN A 340 4.92 25.00 14.06
CA GLN A 340 3.95 25.30 15.12
C GLN A 340 3.08 24.08 15.44
N SER A 341 2.60 23.36 14.42
CA SER A 341 1.82 22.13 14.59
C SER A 341 2.63 21.06 15.32
N MET A 342 3.91 20.91 14.98
CA MET A 342 4.84 20.00 15.66
C MET A 342 5.07 20.38 17.12
N ARG A 343 5.24 21.67 17.43
CA ARG A 343 5.36 22.15 18.81
C ARG A 343 4.09 21.90 19.63
N SER A 344 2.92 22.05 19.03
CA SER A 344 1.63 21.76 19.70
C SER A 344 1.51 20.26 19.98
N LEU A 345 1.74 19.42 18.96
CA LEU A 345 1.64 17.97 19.06
C LEU A 345 2.63 17.41 20.09
N ARG A 346 3.88 17.88 20.10
CA ARG A 346 4.89 17.47 21.09
C ARG A 346 4.50 17.86 22.52
N ARG A 347 3.88 19.02 22.70
CA ARG A 347 3.36 19.47 24.00
C ARG A 347 2.24 18.56 24.49
N ASP A 348 1.31 18.19 23.61
CA ASP A 348 0.17 17.34 23.95
C ASP A 348 0.62 15.92 24.30
N LEU A 349 1.57 15.35 23.53
CA LEU A 349 2.20 14.07 23.83
C LEU A 349 2.92 14.08 25.19
N ASN A 350 3.71 15.11 25.48
CA ASN A 350 4.44 15.24 26.75
C ASN A 350 3.52 15.40 27.97
N ASN A 351 2.31 15.91 27.77
CA ASN A 351 1.33 16.10 28.84
C ASN A 351 0.46 14.85 29.10
N GLY A 352 0.70 13.74 28.40
CA GLY A 352 -0.10 12.51 28.53
C GLY A 352 -1.53 12.65 27.99
N SER A 353 -1.83 13.72 27.25
CA SER A 353 -3.12 13.94 26.62
C SER A 353 -3.24 13.00 25.41
N LYS A 354 -4.14 12.01 25.47
CA LYS A 354 -4.49 11.21 24.29
C LYS A 354 -5.13 12.12 23.25
N PRO A 355 -4.51 12.34 22.07
CA PRO A 355 -5.02 13.32 21.13
C PRO A 355 -6.15 12.66 20.33
N ALA A 356 -7.33 12.59 20.93
CA ALA A 356 -8.53 12.10 20.26
C ALA A 356 -9.03 13.15 19.26
N GLY A 357 -8.93 12.85 17.97
CA GLY A 357 -9.54 13.66 16.89
C GLY A 357 -8.76 14.89 16.43
N VAL A 358 -7.81 15.41 17.23
CA VAL A 358 -7.08 16.66 16.91
C VAL A 358 -5.85 16.43 16.02
N VAL A 359 -5.23 15.24 16.06
CA VAL A 359 -4.09 14.85 15.19
C VAL A 359 -4.42 14.96 13.70
N ARG A 360 -5.69 14.69 13.34
CA ARG A 360 -6.17 14.75 11.96
C ARG A 360 -6.06 16.15 11.33
N ILE A 361 -6.17 17.19 12.15
CA ILE A 361 -6.14 18.60 11.71
C ILE A 361 -4.70 19.10 11.62
N TYR A 362 -3.79 18.58 12.45
CA TYR A 362 -2.41 19.05 12.54
C TYR A 362 -1.49 18.59 11.40
N LEU A 363 -1.90 17.63 10.56
CA LEU A 363 -0.94 16.90 9.70
C LEU A 363 -1.37 16.85 8.22
N ASP A 364 -2.66 16.90 7.89
CA ASP A 364 -3.11 16.87 6.49
C ASP A 364 -2.76 18.16 5.72
N ASP A 365 -2.88 19.34 6.35
CA ASP A 365 -2.54 20.63 5.70
C ASP A 365 -1.03 20.91 5.68
N PRO A 366 -0.27 20.72 6.77
CA PRO A 366 1.18 20.96 6.77
C PRO A 366 1.95 20.00 5.87
N TYR A 367 1.50 18.74 5.74
CA TYR A 367 2.09 17.79 4.79
C TYR A 367 1.83 18.17 3.33
N LYS A 368 0.60 18.60 2.98
CA LYS A 368 0.29 19.10 1.63
C LYS A 368 1.12 20.34 1.31
N ALA A 369 1.27 21.26 2.27
CA ALA A 369 2.10 22.44 2.14
C ALA A 369 3.57 22.07 1.94
N ALA A 370 4.10 21.12 2.73
CA ALA A 370 5.47 20.65 2.58
C ALA A 370 5.73 19.94 1.25
N LYS A 371 4.80 19.07 0.80
CA LYS A 371 4.91 18.36 -0.48
C LYS A 371 4.82 19.31 -1.66
N GLY A 372 3.93 20.31 -1.59
CA GLY A 372 3.85 21.39 -2.57
C GLY A 372 5.14 22.21 -2.64
N ALA A 373 5.68 22.58 -1.48
CA ALA A 373 6.95 23.28 -1.35
C ALA A 373 8.12 22.45 -1.91
N LEU A 374 8.24 21.17 -1.56
CA LEU A 374 9.27 20.26 -2.08
C LEU A 374 9.19 20.12 -3.60
N THR A 375 8.00 19.92 -4.15
CA THR A 375 7.77 19.81 -5.60
C THR A 375 8.19 21.10 -6.32
N GLN A 376 7.85 22.26 -5.76
CA GLN A 376 8.30 23.55 -6.30
C GLN A 376 9.83 23.70 -6.20
N CYS A 377 10.43 23.29 -5.09
CA CYS A 377 11.89 23.33 -4.90
C CYS A 377 12.63 22.48 -5.94
N GLU A 378 12.14 21.26 -6.22
CA GLU A 378 12.68 20.39 -7.26
C GLU A 378 12.48 20.95 -8.68
N SER A 379 11.30 21.48 -8.97
CA SER A 379 10.99 22.12 -10.27
C SER A 379 11.95 23.29 -10.55
N MET A 380 12.23 24.11 -9.54
CA MET A 380 13.16 25.24 -9.64
C MET A 380 14.62 24.82 -9.75
N ARG A 381 15.07 23.78 -9.02
CA ARG A 381 16.40 23.16 -9.21
C ARG A 381 16.62 22.71 -10.65
N ASN A 382 15.60 22.09 -11.25
CA ASN A 382 15.65 21.65 -12.65
C ASN A 382 15.65 22.82 -13.64
N PHE A 383 14.99 23.93 -13.33
CA PHE A 383 15.03 25.14 -14.15
C PHE A 383 16.44 25.77 -14.19
N ASN A 384 17.12 25.87 -13.05
CA ASN A 384 18.47 26.44 -12.98
C ASN A 384 19.53 25.55 -13.66
N ARG A 385 19.40 24.22 -13.56
CA ARG A 385 20.27 23.27 -14.29
C ARG A 385 20.15 23.36 -15.82
N ARG A 386 19.07 23.92 -16.37
CA ARG A 386 18.89 24.11 -17.82
C ARG A 386 19.41 25.46 -18.33
N ARG A 387 19.78 26.38 -17.43
CA ARG A 387 20.32 27.71 -17.78
C ARG A 387 21.85 27.75 -17.80
N HIS A 388 22.50 26.75 -17.24
CA HIS A 388 23.92 26.47 -17.36
C HIS A 388 24.12 25.32 -18.33
#